data_AF-A0A4Z2J9Z6-F1
#
_entry.id   AF-A0A4Z2J9Z6-F1
#
_cell.length_a   1.000
_cell.length_b   1.000
_cell.length_c   1.000
_cell.angle_alpha   90.00
_cell.angle_beta   90.00
_cell.angle_gamma   90.00
#
_symmetry.space_group_name_H-M   'P 1'
#
loop_
_entity.id
_entity.type
_entity.pdbx_description
1 polymer ?
#
loop_
_entity_poly.entity_id
_entity_poly.type
_entity_poly.pdbx_seq_one_letter_code
_entity_poly.pdbx_strand_id
1 'polypeptide(L)'
;MWMYALIVGLFVISCSEGKRNALQDYQKTDAIRLVVVSPDASPLTKSKKVSLAKCAKACSRSRRLPFSCRAFLYDQNNRKCQWLSFDSNSPGAQSQQDFNYQLYQKKDYVRECIVGTGQSYRGRRAATVSGIRCQAWASPVPHEHKFMSRFRKKDLRENYCRNPDNSSAGPWCFTTDPRPHLRHQECGIPQCSQGRLYTHTHTHTHTHTHTHNMSMYLGRHLS
;
A
#
# COMPACT_ATOMS: atom_id res chain seq x y z
N MET A 1 42.64 5.01 -47.60
CA MET A 1 41.61 4.07 -48.10
C MET A 1 41.88 2.71 -47.44
N TRP A 2 41.19 2.19 -46.42
CA TRP A 2 40.01 2.56 -45.62
C TRP A 2 40.21 1.81 -44.28
N MET A 3 40.48 2.46 -43.15
CA MET A 3 39.50 3.06 -42.22
C MET A 3 38.40 2.10 -41.76
N TYR A 4 38.48 1.72 -40.47
CA TYR A 4 37.47 1.12 -39.58
C TYR A 4 37.03 -0.33 -39.84
N ALA A 5 37.65 -1.27 -39.10
CA ALA A 5 37.08 -2.58 -38.83
C ALA A 5 36.89 -2.78 -37.32
N LEU A 6 35.75 -2.29 -36.84
CA LEU A 6 34.89 -2.92 -35.82
C LEU A 6 35.52 -3.21 -34.45
N ILE A 7 35.93 -2.17 -33.73
CA ILE A 7 35.77 -2.15 -32.27
C ILE A 7 34.30 -1.81 -32.00
N VAL A 8 33.40 -2.79 -32.17
CA VAL A 8 32.06 -2.69 -31.59
C VAL A 8 32.22 -2.99 -30.12
N GLY A 9 32.58 -1.95 -29.37
CA GLY A 9 32.43 -1.95 -27.93
C GLY A 9 30.97 -2.25 -27.65
N LEU A 10 30.70 -3.47 -27.17
CA LEU A 10 29.49 -3.78 -26.44
C LEU A 10 29.51 -2.90 -25.19
N PHE A 11 29.05 -1.66 -25.35
CA PHE A 11 28.47 -0.90 -24.26
C PHE A 11 27.28 -1.72 -23.79
N VAL A 12 27.56 -2.68 -22.92
CA VAL A 12 26.57 -3.23 -22.02
C VAL A 12 26.09 -2.01 -21.26
N ILE A 13 24.96 -1.45 -21.69
CA ILE A 13 24.14 -0.58 -20.86
C ILE A 13 23.73 -1.48 -19.71
N SER A 14 24.60 -1.57 -18.71
CA SER A 14 24.20 -1.96 -17.39
C SER A 14 23.24 -0.87 -16.99
N CYS A 15 21.95 -1.13 -17.21
CA CYS A 15 20.89 -0.48 -16.47
C CYS A 15 21.23 -0.75 -15.00
N SER A 16 22.03 0.14 -14.43
CA SER A 16 22.09 0.36 -13.00
C SER A 16 20.64 0.64 -12.62
N GLU A 17 19.90 -0.39 -12.24
CA GLU A 17 18.76 -0.25 -11.36
C GLU A 17 19.31 0.49 -10.14
N GLY A 18 19.23 1.82 -10.18
CA GLY A 18 19.67 2.68 -9.09
C GLY A 18 19.05 2.10 -7.85
N LYS A 19 19.90 1.69 -6.88
CA LYS A 19 19.48 0.93 -5.70
C LYS A 19 18.31 1.65 -5.03
N ARG A 20 17.08 1.24 -5.33
CA ARG A 20 15.86 1.91 -4.83
C ARG A 20 15.98 2.02 -3.31
N ASN A 21 15.65 3.22 -2.80
CA ASN A 21 15.74 3.46 -1.37
C ASN A 21 14.61 2.69 -0.67
N ALA A 22 14.97 1.58 -0.02
CA ALA A 22 14.02 0.71 0.69
C ALA A 22 13.16 1.44 1.72
N LEU A 23 13.58 2.60 2.23
CA LEU A 23 12.77 3.40 3.15
C LEU A 23 11.46 3.91 2.52
N GLN A 24 11.41 4.06 1.19
CA GLN A 24 10.21 4.49 0.49
C GLN A 24 9.05 3.48 0.62
N ASP A 25 9.36 2.22 0.92
CA ASP A 25 8.38 1.13 1.09
C ASP A 25 7.72 1.14 2.49
N TYR A 26 8.13 2.05 3.37
CA TYR A 26 7.64 2.13 4.75
C TYR A 26 6.83 3.41 4.99
N GLN A 27 5.81 3.29 5.84
CA GLN A 27 5.13 4.39 6.50
C GLN A 27 5.83 4.61 7.85
N LYS A 28 6.31 5.83 8.07
CA LYS A 28 7.01 6.24 9.29
C LYS A 28 6.03 6.89 10.26
N THR A 29 6.14 6.55 11.53
CA THR A 29 5.49 7.25 12.64
C THR A 29 6.54 7.54 13.71
N ASP A 30 6.66 8.80 14.08
CA ASP A 30 7.60 9.25 15.13
C ASP A 30 7.02 9.03 16.52
N ALA A 31 7.90 8.84 17.51
CA ALA A 31 7.57 8.71 18.93
C ALA A 31 6.57 7.58 19.26
N ILE A 32 6.58 6.51 18.48
CA ILE A 32 5.72 5.34 18.68
C ILE A 32 6.55 4.07 18.76
N ARG A 33 6.26 3.27 19.77
CA ARG A 33 6.72 1.90 19.94
C ARG A 33 5.54 0.94 19.81
N LEU A 34 5.67 -0.02 18.90
CA LEU A 34 4.66 -1.06 18.72
C LEU A 34 5.02 -2.28 19.57
N VAL A 35 4.09 -2.71 20.41
CA VAL A 35 4.22 -3.90 21.26
C VAL A 35 3.08 -4.88 20.97
N VAL A 36 3.29 -6.15 21.26
CA VAL A 36 2.22 -7.16 21.26
C VAL A 36 2.17 -7.78 22.64
N VAL A 37 0.96 -7.94 23.18
CA VAL A 37 0.73 -8.70 24.41
C VAL A 37 0.80 -10.19 24.07
N SER A 38 2.01 -10.71 23.85
CA SER A 38 2.26 -12.14 23.69
C SER A 38 3.62 -12.50 24.29
N PRO A 39 3.72 -13.60 25.06
CA PRO A 39 4.97 -14.03 25.70
C PRO A 39 6.12 -14.32 24.72
N ASP A 40 5.81 -14.67 23.46
CA ASP A 40 6.78 -15.24 22.51
C ASP A 40 7.32 -14.25 21.47
N ALA A 41 6.82 -13.01 21.44
CA ALA A 41 7.27 -11.98 20.50
C ALA A 41 8.56 -11.30 20.98
N SER A 42 9.66 -12.06 21.08
CA SER A 42 10.97 -11.52 21.41
C SER A 42 11.48 -10.61 20.28
N PRO A 43 11.71 -9.30 20.52
CA PRO A 43 12.32 -8.43 19.54
C PRO A 43 13.74 -8.94 19.24
N LEU A 44 14.03 -9.26 17.98
CA LEU A 44 15.37 -9.71 17.59
C LEU A 44 16.34 -8.52 17.61
N THR A 45 16.91 -8.19 18.78
CA THR A 45 17.95 -7.16 18.91
C THR A 45 19.32 -7.74 18.63
N LYS A 46 19.87 -7.51 17.44
CA LYS A 46 21.30 -7.79 17.17
C LYS A 46 22.17 -6.67 17.74
N SER A 47 23.14 -7.03 18.57
CA SER A 47 24.00 -6.14 19.38
C SER A 47 25.13 -5.41 18.60
N LYS A 48 24.91 -5.02 17.35
CA LYS A 48 25.84 -4.12 16.61
C LYS A 48 25.05 -2.90 16.10
N LYS A 49 25.64 -1.70 16.17
CA LYS A 49 25.01 -0.47 15.63
C LYS A 49 24.65 -0.67 14.15
N VAL A 50 23.41 -0.37 13.78
CA VAL A 50 22.89 -0.53 12.40
C VAL A 50 22.30 0.80 11.92
N SER A 51 22.58 1.16 10.67
CA SER A 51 21.95 2.33 10.05
C SER A 51 20.48 2.07 9.70
N LEU A 52 19.65 3.11 9.77
CA LEU A 52 18.24 3.07 9.40
C LEU A 52 18.01 2.38 8.03
N ALA A 53 18.77 2.79 7.01
CA ALA A 53 18.67 2.22 5.67
C ALA A 53 19.00 0.72 5.62
N LYS A 54 19.92 0.23 6.47
CA LYS A 54 20.26 -1.19 6.56
C LYS A 54 19.15 -1.99 7.25
N CYS A 55 18.41 -1.38 8.17
CA CYS A 55 17.25 -2.00 8.81
C CYS A 55 16.07 -2.14 7.88
N ALA A 56 15.76 -1.09 7.11
CA ALA A 56 14.77 -1.15 6.03
C ALA A 56 15.15 -2.21 4.99
N LYS A 57 16.40 -2.27 4.55
CA LYS A 57 16.87 -3.29 3.60
C LYS A 57 16.75 -4.72 4.15
N ALA A 58 17.09 -4.93 5.42
CA ALA A 58 16.97 -6.24 6.06
C ALA A 58 15.51 -6.70 6.17
N CYS A 59 14.60 -5.81 6.58
CA CYS A 59 13.17 -6.09 6.67
C CYS A 59 12.55 -6.34 5.29
N SER A 60 12.94 -5.56 4.27
CA SER A 60 12.41 -5.70 2.91
C SER A 60 12.81 -7.03 2.28
N ARG A 61 14.07 -7.43 2.45
CA ARG A 61 14.60 -8.64 1.80
C ARG A 61 14.13 -9.96 2.40
N SER A 62 13.49 -9.95 3.58
CA SER A 62 12.86 -11.04 4.36
C SER A 62 13.69 -12.33 4.59
N ARG A 63 14.48 -12.80 3.62
CA ARG A 63 15.42 -13.93 3.66
C ARG A 63 16.53 -13.85 4.73
N ARG A 64 16.65 -12.73 5.44
CA ARG A 64 17.66 -12.53 6.49
C ARG A 64 17.10 -12.62 7.91
N LEU A 65 15.78 -12.73 8.04
CA LEU A 65 15.06 -12.81 9.30
C LEU A 65 14.33 -14.16 9.35
N PRO A 66 14.17 -14.76 10.54
CA PRO A 66 13.49 -16.05 10.69
C PRO A 66 11.97 -15.95 10.49
N PHE A 67 11.43 -14.75 10.27
CA PHE A 67 10.01 -14.47 10.09
C PHE A 67 9.77 -13.45 8.97
N SER A 68 8.52 -13.36 8.52
CA SER A 68 8.09 -12.30 7.60
C SER A 68 8.07 -10.95 8.33
N CYS A 69 9.02 -10.09 7.99
CA CYS A 69 9.11 -8.77 8.62
C CYS A 69 8.01 -7.84 8.08
N ARG A 70 7.20 -7.28 8.98
CA ARG A 70 6.09 -6.36 8.67
C ARG A 70 6.39 -4.93 9.08
N ALA A 71 7.08 -4.76 10.19
CA ALA A 71 7.51 -3.47 10.69
C ALA A 71 8.90 -3.57 11.33
N PHE A 72 9.51 -2.42 11.61
CA PHE A 72 10.65 -2.34 12.50
C PHE A 72 10.63 -1.04 13.31
N LEU A 73 11.19 -1.10 14.51
CA LEU A 73 11.46 0.07 15.35
C LEU A 73 12.92 0.47 15.17
N TYR A 74 13.17 1.77 15.07
CA TYR A 74 14.51 2.34 15.04
C TYR A 74 14.74 3.25 16.24
N ASP A 75 15.75 2.91 17.03
CA ASP A 75 16.29 3.76 18.08
C ASP A 75 17.41 4.62 17.48
N GLN A 76 17.16 5.93 17.40
CA GLN A 76 18.13 6.87 16.83
C GLN A 76 19.35 7.08 17.73
N ASN A 77 19.12 7.13 19.05
CA ASN A 77 20.16 7.40 20.05
C ASN A 77 21.21 6.28 20.05
N ASN A 78 20.75 5.04 20.06
CA ASN A 78 21.61 3.86 20.12
C ASN A 78 21.95 3.28 18.74
N ARG A 79 21.34 3.79 17.66
CA ARG A 79 21.42 3.24 16.30
C ARG A 79 21.09 1.74 16.29
N LYS A 80 19.99 1.36 16.94
CA LYS A 80 19.53 -0.04 17.08
C LYS A 80 18.21 -0.24 16.36
N CYS A 81 17.99 -1.46 15.88
CA CYS A 81 16.78 -1.85 15.18
C CYS A 81 16.13 -3.07 15.82
N GLN A 82 14.81 -3.04 15.91
CA GLN A 82 14.00 -4.18 16.34
C GLN A 82 13.07 -4.52 15.18
N TRP A 83 13.26 -5.69 14.56
CA TRP A 83 12.38 -6.16 13.50
C TRP A 83 11.18 -6.87 14.10
N LEU A 84 9.99 -6.57 13.56
CA LEU A 84 8.72 -7.07 14.05
C LEU A 84 8.06 -7.94 12.97
N SER A 85 7.52 -9.07 13.41
CA SER A 85 6.69 -9.95 12.58
C SER A 85 5.25 -9.46 12.43
N PHE A 86 4.89 -8.39 13.16
CA PHE A 86 3.56 -7.79 13.25
C PHE A 86 3.60 -6.29 12.88
N ASP A 87 2.41 -5.75 12.64
CA ASP A 87 2.12 -4.35 12.31
C ASP A 87 1.02 -3.82 13.25
N SER A 88 0.72 -2.52 13.19
CA SER A 88 -0.33 -1.86 13.99
C SER A 88 -1.72 -2.48 13.84
N ASN A 89 -1.91 -3.17 12.74
CA ASN A 89 -3.13 -3.84 12.37
C ASN A 89 -3.21 -5.25 12.98
N SER A 90 -2.10 -5.82 13.43
CA SER A 90 -2.08 -7.20 13.90
C SER A 90 -2.89 -7.38 15.21
N PRO A 91 -3.56 -8.52 15.41
CA PRO A 91 -4.32 -8.77 16.65
C PRO A 91 -3.43 -8.64 17.89
N GLY A 92 -3.91 -7.93 18.91
CA GLY A 92 -3.15 -7.69 20.15
C GLY A 92 -1.97 -6.72 20.03
N ALA A 93 -1.76 -6.11 18.85
CA ALA A 93 -0.77 -5.04 18.70
C ALA A 93 -1.29 -3.75 19.35
N GLN A 94 -0.45 -3.16 20.19
CA GLN A 94 -0.72 -1.88 20.85
C GLN A 94 0.38 -0.89 20.51
N SER A 95 -0.02 0.34 20.20
CA SER A 95 0.91 1.45 20.00
C SER A 95 1.10 2.17 21.33
N GLN A 96 2.34 2.27 21.79
CA GLN A 96 2.73 3.02 22.97
C GLN A 96 3.53 4.24 22.54
N GLN A 97 3.34 5.35 23.22
CA GLN A 97 4.14 6.55 23.00
C GLN A 97 5.53 6.35 23.62
N ASP A 98 6.57 6.44 22.82
CA ASP A 98 7.95 6.31 23.26
C ASP A 98 8.85 7.15 22.34
N PHE A 99 9.35 8.27 22.86
CA PHE A 99 10.14 9.22 22.09
C PHE A 99 11.50 8.69 21.65
N ASN A 100 11.98 7.58 22.22
CA ASN A 100 13.25 6.96 21.83
C ASN A 100 13.15 6.22 20.49
N TYR A 101 11.93 5.88 20.04
CA TYR A 101 11.71 5.01 18.90
C TYR A 101 10.95 5.69 17.76
N GLN A 102 11.29 5.24 16.55
CA GLN A 102 10.55 5.52 15.32
C GLN A 102 10.05 4.21 14.73
N LEU A 103 8.75 4.15 14.47
CA LEU A 103 8.09 3.01 13.88
C LEU A 103 8.08 3.12 12.35
N TYR A 104 8.53 2.07 11.68
CA TYR A 104 8.49 1.94 10.23
C TYR A 104 7.69 0.69 9.85
N GLN A 105 6.51 0.87 9.26
CA GLN A 105 5.63 -0.22 8.86
C GLN A 105 5.61 -0.36 7.34
N LYS A 106 5.69 -1.58 6.82
CA LYS A 106 5.62 -1.81 5.37
C LYS A 106 4.26 -1.39 4.83
N LYS A 107 4.28 -0.50 3.84
CA LYS A 107 3.10 0.07 3.19
C LYS A 107 2.15 -0.99 2.64
N ASP A 108 2.68 -2.11 2.14
CA ASP A 108 1.87 -3.22 1.62
C ASP A 108 0.88 -3.78 2.65
N TYR A 109 1.20 -3.75 3.94
CA TYR A 109 0.37 -4.33 5.01
C TYR A 109 -0.57 -3.32 5.68
N VAL A 110 -0.19 -2.03 5.70
CA VAL A 110 -0.91 -0.99 6.45
C VAL A 110 -1.71 -0.02 5.59
N ARG A 111 -1.48 0.02 4.27
CA ARG A 111 -2.25 0.88 3.37
C ARG A 111 -3.66 0.35 3.12
N GLU A 112 -4.59 1.28 3.00
CA GLU A 112 -5.97 1.04 2.57
C GLU A 112 -6.19 1.36 1.07
N CYS A 113 -5.10 1.46 0.31
CA CYS A 113 -5.09 1.78 -1.11
C CYS A 113 -4.09 0.91 -1.87
N ILE A 114 -4.23 0.82 -3.20
CA ILE A 114 -3.34 0.07 -4.10
C ILE A 114 -2.51 0.99 -5.01
N VAL A 115 -1.39 0.47 -5.52
CA VAL A 115 -0.62 1.09 -6.60
C VAL A 115 -0.63 0.16 -7.80
N GLY A 116 -0.97 0.69 -8.97
CA GLY A 116 -1.09 -0.10 -10.19
C GLY A 116 -2.17 -1.18 -10.04
N THR A 117 -1.85 -2.43 -10.34
CA THR A 117 -2.79 -3.56 -10.19
C THR A 117 -2.96 -4.04 -8.76
N GLY A 118 -2.18 -3.55 -7.79
CA GLY A 118 -2.28 -4.02 -6.41
C GLY A 118 -1.75 -5.43 -6.17
N GLN A 119 -0.87 -5.97 -7.03
CA GLN A 119 -0.20 -7.25 -6.79
C GLN A 119 0.57 -7.32 -5.46
N SER A 120 1.10 -6.18 -4.99
CA SER A 120 1.81 -6.07 -3.71
C SER A 120 0.87 -5.82 -2.52
N TYR A 121 -0.44 -5.65 -2.73
CA TYR A 121 -1.37 -5.38 -1.65
C TYR A 121 -1.43 -6.55 -0.66
N ARG A 122 -1.17 -6.26 0.62
CA ARG A 122 -1.21 -7.22 1.74
C ARG A 122 -2.09 -6.73 2.89
N GLY A 123 -2.94 -5.74 2.64
CA GLY A 123 -3.90 -5.24 3.61
C GLY A 123 -5.01 -6.26 3.92
N ARG A 124 -5.97 -5.83 4.76
CA ARG A 124 -6.96 -6.72 5.40
C ARG A 124 -8.39 -6.55 4.92
N ARG A 125 -8.61 -5.84 3.80
CA ARG A 125 -9.94 -5.80 3.17
C ARG A 125 -10.40 -7.23 2.88
N ALA A 126 -11.60 -7.58 3.33
CA ALA A 126 -12.16 -8.94 3.25
C ALA A 126 -13.62 -8.93 2.75
N ALA A 127 -13.99 -7.89 2.01
CA ALA A 127 -15.29 -7.72 1.39
C ALA A 127 -15.12 -7.14 -0.01
N THR A 128 -15.98 -7.57 -0.93
CA THR A 128 -16.00 -7.16 -2.33
C THR A 128 -16.49 -5.72 -2.49
N VAL A 129 -16.45 -5.19 -3.71
CA VAL A 129 -17.02 -3.88 -4.04
C VAL A 129 -18.53 -3.80 -3.77
N SER A 130 -19.25 -4.91 -3.92
CA SER A 130 -20.69 -5.01 -3.61
C SER A 130 -20.97 -5.33 -2.13
N GLY A 131 -19.94 -5.40 -1.28
CA GLY A 131 -20.07 -5.66 0.15
C GLY A 131 -20.19 -7.15 0.51
N ILE A 132 -20.08 -8.07 -0.45
CA ILE A 132 -20.13 -9.51 -0.17
C ILE A 132 -18.85 -9.91 0.57
N ARG A 133 -19.00 -10.69 1.64
CA ARG A 133 -17.86 -11.21 2.40
C ARG A 133 -17.03 -12.15 1.51
N CYS A 134 -15.71 -12.04 1.63
CA CYS A 134 -14.80 -12.93 0.93
C CYS A 134 -14.80 -14.32 1.56
N GLN A 135 -14.75 -15.35 0.72
CA GLN A 135 -14.40 -16.72 1.08
C GLN A 135 -12.92 -16.80 1.44
N ALA A 136 -12.59 -17.62 2.44
CA ALA A 136 -11.20 -17.87 2.80
C ALA A 136 -10.47 -18.60 1.66
N TRP A 137 -9.24 -18.17 1.34
CA TRP A 137 -8.43 -18.76 0.26
C TRP A 137 -8.10 -20.24 0.48
N ALA A 138 -8.17 -20.72 1.73
CA ALA A 138 -7.99 -22.12 2.10
C ALA A 138 -9.29 -22.93 2.05
N SER A 139 -10.44 -22.27 2.06
CA SER A 139 -11.74 -22.93 2.01
C SER A 139 -12.05 -23.37 0.57
N PRO A 140 -12.51 -24.61 0.36
CA PRO A 140 -13.07 -25.03 -0.91
C PRO A 140 -14.56 -24.65 -1.07
N VAL A 141 -15.19 -24.01 -0.07
CA VAL A 141 -16.63 -23.71 -0.02
C VAL A 141 -16.88 -22.20 0.13
N PRO A 142 -17.90 -21.62 -0.56
CA PRO A 142 -18.80 -22.27 -1.54
C PRO A 142 -18.15 -22.53 -2.90
N HIS A 143 -17.05 -21.85 -3.24
CA HIS A 143 -16.41 -21.94 -4.55
C HIS A 143 -15.15 -22.78 -4.50
N GLU A 144 -15.19 -23.99 -5.04
CA GLU A 144 -14.01 -24.86 -5.06
C GLU A 144 -12.90 -24.27 -5.96
N HIS A 145 -11.65 -24.23 -5.49
CA HIS A 145 -10.52 -23.70 -6.25
C HIS A 145 -9.15 -24.23 -5.79
N LYS A 146 -8.13 -24.10 -6.64
CA LYS A 146 -6.73 -24.53 -6.35
C LYS A 146 -5.74 -23.36 -6.29
N PHE A 147 -6.17 -22.17 -5.87
CA PHE A 147 -5.33 -20.96 -5.89
C PHE A 147 -4.15 -21.02 -4.91
N MET A 148 -4.34 -21.56 -3.70
CA MET A 148 -3.24 -21.66 -2.72
C MET A 148 -2.08 -22.51 -3.22
N SER A 149 -2.36 -23.62 -3.91
CA SER A 149 -1.32 -24.49 -4.46
C SER A 149 -0.60 -23.84 -5.65
N ARG A 150 -1.34 -23.11 -6.51
CA ARG A 150 -0.79 -22.40 -7.68
C ARG A 150 0.01 -21.14 -7.30
N PHE A 151 -0.37 -20.43 -6.23
CA PHE A 151 0.16 -19.10 -5.90
C PHE A 151 0.76 -19.01 -4.49
N ARG A 152 1.58 -20.00 -4.10
CA ARG A 152 2.16 -20.14 -2.75
C ARG A 152 2.89 -18.90 -2.20
N LYS A 153 3.40 -18.01 -3.06
CA LYS A 153 4.16 -16.81 -2.69
C LYS A 153 3.35 -15.51 -2.68
N LYS A 154 2.03 -15.56 -2.87
CA LYS A 154 1.16 -14.37 -3.02
C LYS A 154 0.43 -13.95 -1.73
N ASP A 155 0.82 -14.49 -0.57
CA ASP A 155 0.20 -14.19 0.75
C ASP A 155 -1.32 -14.35 0.74
N LEU A 156 -1.79 -15.51 0.25
CA LEU A 156 -3.21 -15.87 0.25
C LEU A 156 -3.62 -16.34 1.66
N ARG A 157 -3.68 -15.39 2.59
CA ARG A 157 -4.05 -15.61 3.99
C ARG A 157 -5.49 -15.23 4.26
N GLU A 158 -6.14 -15.97 5.16
CA GLU A 158 -7.53 -15.75 5.56
C GLU A 158 -8.44 -15.61 4.32
N ASN A 159 -9.32 -14.61 4.34
CA ASN A 159 -10.19 -14.21 3.24
C ASN A 159 -9.85 -12.80 2.72
N TYR A 160 -8.59 -12.36 2.84
CA TYR A 160 -8.22 -11.01 2.43
C TYR A 160 -8.15 -10.87 0.91
N CYS A 161 -8.57 -9.73 0.38
CA CYS A 161 -8.48 -9.40 -1.04
C CYS A 161 -7.02 -9.46 -1.53
N ARG A 162 -6.78 -10.14 -2.64
CA ARG A 162 -5.45 -10.30 -3.25
C ARG A 162 -5.55 -10.25 -4.76
N ASN A 163 -4.43 -9.93 -5.42
CA ASN A 163 -4.33 -9.97 -6.87
C ASN A 163 -3.19 -10.94 -7.29
N PRO A 164 -3.36 -12.26 -7.15
CA PRO A 164 -2.31 -13.22 -7.44
C PRO A 164 -2.01 -13.36 -8.94
N ASP A 165 -3.02 -13.12 -9.79
CA ASP A 165 -3.05 -13.30 -11.24
C ASP A 165 -2.77 -12.01 -12.03
N ASN A 166 -2.51 -10.89 -11.34
CA ASN A 166 -2.23 -9.59 -11.95
C ASN A 166 -3.39 -9.05 -12.82
N SER A 167 -4.63 -9.29 -12.38
CA SER A 167 -5.83 -8.68 -12.97
C SER A 167 -5.71 -7.15 -13.01
N SER A 168 -6.09 -6.54 -14.12
CA SER A 168 -6.16 -5.07 -14.27
C SER A 168 -7.25 -4.44 -13.41
N ALA A 169 -8.28 -5.19 -13.03
CA ALA A 169 -9.36 -4.74 -12.13
C ALA A 169 -8.90 -4.57 -10.67
N GLY A 170 -7.72 -5.10 -10.32
CA GLY A 170 -7.14 -4.98 -8.98
C GLY A 170 -7.40 -6.21 -8.09
N PRO A 171 -7.22 -6.06 -6.76
CA PRO A 171 -7.44 -7.15 -5.82
C PRO A 171 -8.89 -7.62 -5.79
N TRP A 172 -9.04 -8.93 -5.73
CA TRP A 172 -10.31 -9.64 -5.73
C TRP A 172 -10.29 -10.77 -4.69
N CYS A 173 -11.44 -11.40 -4.49
CA CYS A 173 -11.56 -12.62 -3.71
C CYS A 173 -12.68 -13.50 -4.26
N PHE A 174 -12.65 -14.79 -3.92
CA PHE A 174 -13.85 -15.62 -4.00
C PHE A 174 -14.89 -15.09 -3.02
N THR A 175 -16.17 -15.16 -3.36
CA THR A 175 -17.22 -14.63 -2.48
C THR A 175 -17.84 -15.73 -1.63
N THR A 176 -18.53 -15.39 -0.55
CA THR A 176 -19.32 -16.37 0.21
C THR A 176 -20.70 -16.63 -0.40
N ASP A 177 -21.05 -15.99 -1.53
CA ASP A 177 -22.33 -16.19 -2.20
C ASP A 177 -22.27 -17.40 -3.14
N PRO A 178 -23.16 -18.41 -3.02
CA PRO A 178 -23.06 -19.64 -3.81
C PRO A 178 -23.44 -19.45 -5.29
N ARG A 179 -23.99 -18.31 -5.70
CA ARG A 179 -24.43 -18.08 -7.08
C ARG A 179 -23.24 -18.12 -8.05
N PRO A 180 -23.30 -18.86 -9.18
CA PRO A 180 -22.17 -19.04 -10.08
C PRO A 180 -21.57 -17.74 -10.64
N HIS A 181 -22.40 -16.74 -10.93
CA HIS A 181 -21.95 -15.43 -11.45
C HIS A 181 -21.26 -14.56 -10.39
N LEU A 182 -21.38 -14.90 -9.10
CA LEU A 182 -20.69 -14.26 -7.99
C LEU A 182 -19.53 -15.10 -7.46
N ARG A 183 -19.02 -16.04 -8.26
CA ARG A 183 -17.89 -16.90 -7.87
C ARG A 183 -16.71 -16.10 -7.32
N HIS A 184 -16.37 -15.00 -7.97
CA HIS A 184 -15.37 -14.05 -7.50
C HIS A 184 -15.78 -12.63 -7.86
N GLN A 185 -15.26 -11.65 -7.14
CA GLN A 185 -15.46 -10.25 -7.46
C GLN A 185 -14.29 -9.41 -6.95
N GLU A 186 -14.01 -8.31 -7.63
CA GLU A 186 -13.09 -7.27 -7.18
C GLU A 186 -13.52 -6.64 -5.85
N CYS A 187 -12.54 -6.16 -5.10
CA CYS A 187 -12.77 -5.57 -3.79
C CYS A 187 -12.91 -4.05 -3.78
N GLY A 188 -12.76 -3.39 -4.94
CA GLY A 188 -12.93 -1.94 -5.06
C GLY A 188 -11.94 -1.12 -4.23
N ILE A 189 -10.72 -1.62 -4.01
CA ILE A 189 -9.72 -0.90 -3.21
C ILE A 189 -9.21 0.29 -4.03
N PRO A 190 -9.26 1.53 -3.50
CA PRO A 190 -8.91 2.72 -4.25
C PRO A 190 -7.43 2.77 -4.61
N GLN A 191 -7.09 3.47 -5.71
CA GLN A 191 -5.71 3.81 -6.00
C GLN A 191 -5.18 4.77 -4.93
N CYS A 192 -3.94 4.57 -4.49
CA CYS A 192 -3.29 5.52 -3.63
C CYS A 192 -3.18 6.84 -4.37
N SER A 193 -3.66 7.94 -3.76
CA SER A 193 -3.40 9.28 -4.26
C SER A 193 -1.88 9.44 -4.33
N GLN A 194 -1.31 9.33 -5.53
CA GLN A 194 0.02 9.90 -5.79
C GLN A 194 -0.13 11.36 -5.41
N GLY A 195 0.67 11.87 -4.47
CA GLY A 195 0.48 13.16 -3.81
C GLY A 195 0.43 14.39 -4.73
N ARG A 196 -0.59 14.46 -5.58
CA ARG A 196 -1.17 15.69 -6.06
C ARG A 196 -2.04 16.15 -4.91
N LEU A 197 -1.56 17.18 -4.22
CA LEU A 197 -2.41 18.09 -3.48
C LEU A 197 -3.66 18.28 -4.34
N TYR A 198 -4.81 17.84 -3.83
CA TYR A 198 -6.07 18.33 -4.35
C TYR A 198 -6.00 19.85 -4.12
N THR A 199 -5.69 20.62 -5.17
CA THR A 199 -6.23 21.96 -5.22
C THR A 199 -7.72 21.73 -5.31
N HIS A 200 -8.37 21.77 -4.15
CA HIS A 200 -9.81 21.93 -4.08
C HIS A 200 -10.07 23.29 -4.73
N THR A 201 -10.22 23.30 -6.05
CA THR A 201 -10.83 24.41 -6.75
C THR A 201 -12.28 24.34 -6.30
N HIS A 202 -12.58 25.06 -5.22
CA HIS A 202 -13.93 25.55 -4.98
C HIS A 202 -14.25 26.41 -6.21
N THR A 203 -14.87 25.80 -7.21
CA THR A 203 -15.57 26.53 -8.25
C THR A 203 -16.74 27.23 -7.56
N HIS A 204 -16.51 28.47 -7.15
CA HIS A 204 -17.58 29.41 -6.88
C HIS A 204 -18.26 29.69 -8.22
N THR A 205 -19.31 28.93 -8.53
CA THR A 205 -20.23 29.25 -9.62
C THR A 205 -20.95 30.54 -9.25
N HIS A 206 -20.48 31.67 -9.80
CA HIS A 206 -21.24 32.90 -9.83
C HIS A 206 -22.38 32.72 -10.84
N THR A 207 -23.59 32.47 -10.34
CA THR A 207 -24.80 32.50 -11.14
C THR A 207 -25.05 33.94 -11.59
N HIS A 208 -24.83 34.21 -12.88
CA HIS A 208 -25.22 35.46 -13.51
C HIS A 208 -26.73 35.39 -13.81
N THR A 209 -27.55 36.02 -12.97
CA THR A 209 -28.97 36.24 -13.24
C THR A 209 -29.09 37.26 -14.38
N HIS A 210 -29.51 36.78 -15.56
CA HIS A 210 -29.90 37.63 -16.67
C HIS A 210 -31.26 38.28 -16.34
N THR A 211 -31.24 39.54 -15.90
CA THR A 211 -32.44 40.38 -15.83
C THR A 211 -32.71 40.95 -17.21
N HIS A 212 -33.84 40.58 -17.81
CA HIS A 212 -34.37 41.23 -19.00
C HIS A 212 -34.83 42.64 -18.62
N ASN A 213 -34.13 43.66 -19.12
CA ASN A 213 -34.50 45.06 -18.96
C ASN A 213 -35.37 45.48 -20.17
N MET A 214 -36.60 45.90 -19.89
CA MET A 214 -37.54 46.43 -20.87
C MET A 214 -37.30 47.94 -21.03
N SER A 215 -37.08 48.38 -22.28
CA SER A 215 -36.67 49.74 -22.65
C SER A 215 -37.73 50.83 -22.41
N MET A 216 -37.21 52.01 -22.04
CA MET A 216 -37.56 53.39 -22.44
C MET A 216 -39.01 53.88 -22.31
N TYR A 217 -39.19 55.01 -21.60
CA TYR A 217 -39.51 56.31 -22.22
C TYR A 217 -39.15 57.46 -21.27
N LEU A 218 -38.36 58.42 -21.79
CA LEU A 218 -38.09 59.72 -21.20
C LEU A 218 -39.23 60.69 -21.55
N GLY A 219 -39.80 61.36 -20.56
CA GLY A 219 -40.66 62.53 -20.74
C GLY A 219 -40.22 63.62 -19.77
N ARG A 220 -39.48 64.62 -20.27
CA ARG A 220 -39.26 65.91 -19.60
C ARG A 220 -40.60 66.66 -19.55
N HIS A 221 -40.89 67.37 -18.47
CA HIS A 221 -41.21 68.80 -18.53
C HIS A 221 -41.17 69.45 -17.14
N LEU A 222 -40.71 70.70 -17.16
CA LEU A 222 -40.51 71.66 -16.06
C LEU A 222 -41.83 72.26 -15.56
N SER A 223 -41.72 72.79 -14.33
CA SER A 223 -42.61 73.72 -13.58
C SER A 223 -43.80 73.10 -12.86
#